data_AF-A0A1B8BZW2-F1
#
_entry.id   AF-A0A1B8BZW2-F1
#
_cell.length_a   1.000
_cell.length_b   1.000
_cell.length_c   1.000
_cell.angle_alpha   90.00
_cell.angle_beta   90.00
_cell.angle_gamma   90.00
#
_symmetry.space_group_name_H-M   'P 1'
#
loop_
_entity.id
_entity.type
_entity.pdbx_description
1 polymer ?
#
loop_
_entity_poly.entity_id
_entity_poly.type
_entity_poly.pdbx_seq_one_letter_code
_entity_poly.pdbx_strand_id
1 'polypeptide(L)'
;MLIGFSHPDAAIVLTCLSYYYGGLSDQQIHASFEALLQSDCAMEEYARWVKDAPGLPVAFRVVSGVNLSNVEQCRRDVFGPLRSAKSIIDFYMANIVFPKEMKEFPNKLSSSGWDIAQEKAHPTTGFSGTNDSRYILPLSIAQCELLPQLPTNAKVLGCLLRPENSFVDIRQISDTGVLDAESLVQMALSLEHPVRVILDVGAQVLELQNEEMVRKWLFLVPDSTAQAAIFFDRHNELCVLSRDGTVELFLTSPFAKQMDKCIVFLGGANLIGTHLDLPEDSMAIVTLGPGLTKDRLMQACWRLRKLGKGQSVVFCGSVEVQRKILESSGKIGGTIDVADVLKWCIANTGPQARKCIPLWATQGVRHQRRHVVSRNVEGGFREQRATSILEVEALSLQQRYGSEGAQREEQILLQNTMEKSLVGRDKQLADIRAKC
;
A
#
# COMPACT_ATOMS: atom_id res chain seq x y z
N MET A 1 3.00 -2.35 6.27
CA MET A 1 3.53 -1.17 5.56
C MET A 1 2.54 -0.04 5.83
N LEU A 2 3.00 1.19 6.09
CA LEU A 2 2.21 2.40 6.49
C LEU A 2 2.11 2.75 8.00
N ILE A 3 3.09 2.43 8.85
CA ILE A 3 3.18 3.10 10.17
C ILE A 3 3.72 4.54 10.00
N GLY A 4 4.47 4.82 8.93
CA GLY A 4 5.03 6.15 8.66
C GLY A 4 4.09 7.15 7.97
N PHE A 5 2.95 6.70 7.43
CA PHE A 5 1.99 7.57 6.71
C PHE A 5 0.77 7.94 7.54
N SER A 6 0.61 7.34 8.72
CA SER A 6 -0.48 7.69 9.65
C SER A 6 -0.19 8.94 10.46
N HIS A 7 1.03 9.49 10.41
CA HIS A 7 1.33 10.74 11.09
C HIS A 7 0.72 11.92 10.32
N PRO A 8 -0.05 12.81 10.95
CA PRO A 8 -0.71 13.93 10.29
C PRO A 8 0.29 14.82 9.55
N ASP A 9 1.47 15.09 10.12
CA ASP A 9 2.49 15.91 9.44
C ASP A 9 2.98 15.28 8.14
N ALA A 10 3.17 13.95 8.13
CA ALA A 10 3.56 13.26 6.90
C ALA A 10 2.45 13.37 5.85
N ALA A 11 1.18 13.20 6.25
CA ALA A 11 0.03 13.37 5.37
C ALA A 11 -0.06 14.81 4.82
N ILE A 12 0.11 15.82 5.66
CA ILE A 12 0.09 17.25 5.28
C ILE A 12 1.22 17.55 4.31
N VAL A 13 2.46 17.19 4.65
CA VAL A 13 3.64 17.47 3.82
C VAL A 13 3.54 16.76 2.47
N LEU A 14 3.16 15.48 2.45
CA LEU A 14 3.01 14.74 1.19
C LEU A 14 1.85 15.29 0.34
N THR A 15 0.76 15.74 0.97
CA THR A 15 -0.34 16.43 0.25
C THR A 15 0.15 17.73 -0.38
N CYS A 16 0.87 18.55 0.38
CA CYS A 16 1.48 19.78 -0.12
C CYS A 16 2.41 19.51 -1.30
N LEU A 17 3.34 18.55 -1.16
CA LEU A 17 4.26 18.19 -2.24
C LEU A 17 3.50 17.70 -3.48
N SER A 18 2.49 16.84 -3.31
CA SER A 18 1.66 16.36 -4.42
C SER A 18 1.05 17.51 -5.23
N TYR A 19 0.44 18.49 -4.56
CA TYR A 19 -0.15 19.64 -5.24
C TYR A 19 0.87 20.63 -5.79
N TYR A 20 2.00 20.86 -5.10
CA TYR A 20 3.03 21.76 -5.62
C TYR A 20 3.72 21.21 -6.87
N TYR A 21 3.93 19.89 -6.97
CA TYR A 21 4.53 19.27 -8.14
C TYR A 21 3.51 18.96 -9.25
N GLY A 22 2.29 18.54 -8.88
CA GLY A 22 1.25 18.17 -9.84
C GLY A 22 0.41 19.35 -10.36
N GLY A 23 0.34 20.45 -9.61
CA GLY A 23 -0.60 21.54 -9.86
C GLY A 23 -2.06 21.15 -9.62
N LEU A 24 -2.97 22.06 -9.94
CA LEU A 24 -4.41 21.85 -9.82
C LEU A 24 -5.03 21.34 -11.13
N SER A 25 -6.04 20.47 -11.07
CA SER A 25 -6.87 20.16 -12.24
C SER A 25 -7.83 21.32 -12.56
N ASP A 26 -8.42 21.33 -13.76
CA ASP A 26 -9.38 22.37 -14.17
C ASP A 26 -10.58 22.44 -13.21
N GLN A 27 -11.04 21.29 -12.74
CA GLN A 27 -12.13 21.20 -11.76
C GLN A 27 -11.72 21.78 -10.40
N GLN A 28 -10.47 21.58 -9.99
CA GLN A 28 -9.95 22.11 -8.73
C GLN A 28 -9.75 23.63 -8.79
N ILE A 29 -9.27 24.15 -9.92
CA ILE A 29 -9.19 25.60 -10.15
C ILE A 29 -10.58 26.21 -10.14
N HIS A 30 -11.56 25.59 -10.82
CA HIS A 30 -12.94 26.04 -10.80
C HIS A 30 -13.52 26.08 -9.39
N ALA A 31 -13.34 25.01 -8.59
CA ALA A 31 -13.77 24.95 -7.20
C ALA A 31 -13.09 26.04 -6.33
N SER A 32 -11.82 26.35 -6.58
CA SER A 32 -11.13 27.48 -5.93
C SER A 32 -11.79 28.80 -6.23
N PHE A 33 -12.21 29.05 -7.48
CA PHE A 33 -12.93 30.27 -7.83
C PHE A 33 -14.31 30.33 -7.17
N GLU A 34 -15.06 29.22 -7.11
CA GLU A 34 -16.34 29.17 -6.39
C GLU A 34 -16.18 29.53 -4.91
N ALA A 35 -15.16 28.97 -4.25
CA ALA A 35 -14.85 29.29 -2.85
C ALA A 35 -14.34 30.74 -2.68
N LEU A 36 -13.54 31.24 -3.63
CA LEU A 36 -13.04 32.62 -3.62
C LEU A 36 -14.18 33.64 -3.71
N LEU A 37 -15.16 33.41 -4.58
CA LEU A 37 -16.30 34.32 -4.76
C LEU A 37 -17.22 34.38 -3.54
N GLN A 38 -17.12 33.40 -2.64
CA GLN A 38 -17.81 33.39 -1.35
C GLN A 38 -16.98 34.02 -0.21
N SER A 39 -15.73 34.41 -0.48
CA SER A 39 -14.82 34.97 0.52
C SER A 39 -14.96 36.49 0.62
N ASP A 40 -14.94 37.01 1.85
CA ASP A 40 -14.94 38.45 2.12
C ASP A 40 -13.65 39.15 1.63
N CYS A 41 -12.57 38.39 1.41
CA CYS A 41 -11.26 38.91 0.98
C CYS A 41 -10.91 38.55 -0.48
N ALA A 42 -11.92 38.28 -1.32
CA ALA A 42 -11.74 37.77 -2.68
C ALA A 42 -10.74 38.58 -3.53
N MET A 43 -10.77 39.90 -3.46
CA MET A 43 -9.87 40.76 -4.24
C MET A 43 -8.40 40.62 -3.82
N GLU A 44 -8.12 40.53 -2.52
CA GLU A 44 -6.77 40.41 -2.00
C GLU A 44 -6.17 39.03 -2.30
N GLU A 45 -6.98 37.98 -2.12
CA GLU A 45 -6.59 36.61 -2.46
C GLU A 45 -6.31 36.48 -3.96
N TYR A 46 -7.19 37.03 -4.81
CA TYR A 46 -6.99 36.98 -6.25
C TYR A 46 -5.75 37.75 -6.70
N ALA A 47 -5.44 38.89 -6.07
CA ALA A 47 -4.22 39.64 -6.36
C ALA A 47 -2.95 38.82 -6.08
N ARG A 48 -2.96 37.92 -5.07
CA ARG A 48 -1.87 36.97 -4.84
C ARG A 48 -1.78 35.93 -5.96
N TRP A 49 -2.93 35.42 -6.42
CA TRP A 49 -3.00 34.48 -7.56
C TRP A 49 -2.41 35.08 -8.83
N VAL A 50 -2.74 36.33 -9.12
CA VAL A 50 -2.20 37.06 -10.28
C VAL A 50 -0.69 37.27 -10.15
N LYS A 51 -0.18 37.56 -8.94
CA LYS A 51 1.26 37.76 -8.68
C LYS A 51 2.06 36.50 -8.99
N ASP A 52 1.54 35.33 -8.64
CA ASP A 52 2.19 34.04 -8.86
C ASP A 52 1.92 33.46 -10.28
N ALA A 53 1.10 34.15 -11.09
CA ALA A 53 0.74 33.74 -12.46
C ALA A 53 1.09 34.83 -13.49
N PRO A 54 2.39 35.09 -13.77
CA PRO A 54 2.82 36.16 -14.68
C PRO A 54 2.30 35.98 -16.12
N GLY A 55 2.04 34.73 -16.53
CA GLY A 55 1.47 34.38 -17.82
C GLY A 55 -0.03 34.68 -17.97
N LEU A 56 -0.71 35.15 -16.92
CA LEU A 56 -2.14 35.47 -16.97
C LEU A 56 -2.38 36.76 -17.79
N PRO A 57 -3.25 36.72 -18.83
CA PRO A 57 -3.57 37.89 -19.65
C PRO A 57 -4.14 39.04 -18.83
N VAL A 58 -3.83 40.29 -19.24
CA VAL A 58 -4.21 41.51 -18.50
C VAL A 58 -5.72 41.59 -18.23
N ALA A 59 -6.55 41.16 -19.19
CA ALA A 59 -8.00 41.14 -19.06
C ALA A 59 -8.51 40.28 -17.89
N PHE A 60 -7.75 39.26 -17.50
CA PHE A 60 -8.09 38.34 -16.40
C PHE A 60 -7.33 38.67 -15.12
N ARG A 61 -6.58 39.78 -15.03
CA ARG A 61 -5.88 40.15 -13.78
C ARG A 61 -6.79 40.79 -12.73
N VAL A 62 -8.06 40.98 -13.06
CA VAL A 62 -9.11 41.43 -12.15
C VAL A 62 -10.16 40.35 -12.08
N VAL A 63 -10.61 40.00 -10.87
CA VAL A 63 -11.53 38.87 -10.65
C VAL A 63 -12.84 39.01 -11.43
N SER A 64 -13.36 40.23 -11.59
CA SER A 64 -14.56 40.53 -12.38
C SER A 64 -14.39 40.31 -13.89
N GLY A 65 -13.15 40.22 -14.38
CA GLY A 65 -12.84 39.89 -15.77
C GLY A 65 -12.94 38.39 -16.09
N VAL A 66 -13.03 37.52 -15.07
CA VAL A 66 -13.14 36.07 -15.23
C VAL A 66 -14.62 35.67 -15.26
N ASN A 67 -15.08 35.13 -16.39
CA ASN A 67 -16.42 34.58 -16.52
C ASN A 67 -16.39 33.05 -16.44
N LEU A 68 -16.67 32.50 -15.25
CA LEU A 68 -16.65 31.05 -15.00
C LEU A 68 -17.69 30.26 -15.81
N SER A 69 -18.76 30.90 -16.30
CA SER A 69 -19.73 30.25 -17.18
C SER A 69 -19.16 29.93 -18.56
N ASN A 70 -18.07 30.60 -18.97
CA ASN A 70 -17.38 30.32 -20.23
C ASN A 70 -16.20 29.37 -20.00
N VAL A 71 -16.52 28.09 -19.80
CA VAL A 71 -15.56 27.04 -19.46
C VAL A 71 -14.41 26.94 -20.47
N GLU A 72 -14.69 27.06 -21.76
CA GLU A 72 -13.67 26.97 -22.83
C GLU A 72 -12.67 28.14 -22.77
N GLN A 73 -13.15 29.37 -22.52
CA GLN A 73 -12.26 30.53 -22.33
C GLN A 73 -11.43 30.38 -21.06
N CYS A 74 -12.05 29.97 -19.94
CA CYS A 74 -11.35 29.74 -18.69
C CYS A 74 -10.25 28.69 -18.84
N ARG A 75 -10.55 27.55 -19.48
CA ARG A 75 -9.58 26.49 -19.71
C ARG A 75 -8.41 26.95 -20.58
N ARG A 76 -8.68 27.71 -21.64
CA ARG A 76 -7.65 28.19 -22.58
C ARG A 76 -6.78 29.30 -22.00
N ASP A 77 -7.40 30.31 -21.40
CA ASP A 77 -6.73 31.59 -21.13
C ASP A 77 -6.45 31.86 -19.64
N VAL A 78 -7.13 31.16 -18.71
CA VAL A 78 -7.08 31.44 -17.27
C VAL A 78 -6.48 30.27 -16.47
N PHE A 79 -6.92 29.04 -16.71
CA PHE A 79 -6.56 27.87 -15.91
C PHE A 79 -5.11 27.44 -16.13
N GLY A 80 -4.61 27.51 -17.36
CA GLY A 80 -3.21 27.20 -17.67
C GLY A 80 -2.21 27.98 -16.82
N PRO A 81 -2.22 29.33 -16.84
CA PRO A 81 -1.33 30.15 -16.02
C PRO A 81 -1.49 29.96 -14.51
N LEU A 82 -2.70 29.67 -14.04
CA LEU A 82 -2.98 29.48 -12.61
C LEU A 82 -2.63 28.07 -12.10
N ARG A 83 -2.56 27.06 -12.96
CA ARG A 83 -2.40 25.65 -12.59
C ARG A 83 -1.26 25.37 -11.61
N SER A 84 -0.14 26.04 -11.82
CA SER A 84 1.09 25.89 -11.04
C SER A 84 1.39 27.10 -10.16
N ALA A 85 0.48 28.09 -10.10
CA ALA A 85 0.67 29.27 -9.27
C ALA A 85 0.53 28.88 -7.79
N LYS A 86 1.55 29.17 -6.98
CA LYS A 86 1.62 28.69 -5.61
C LYS A 86 0.43 29.18 -4.77
N SER A 87 0.06 30.45 -4.87
CA SER A 87 -1.00 31.02 -4.05
C SER A 87 -2.40 30.42 -4.27
N ILE A 88 -2.75 29.99 -5.50
CA ILE A 88 -4.05 29.29 -5.71
C ILE A 88 -3.98 27.86 -5.20
N ILE A 89 -2.82 27.21 -5.30
CA ILE A 89 -2.58 25.89 -4.70
C ILE A 89 -2.72 25.97 -3.18
N ASP A 90 -2.09 26.96 -2.55
CA ASP A 90 -2.22 27.24 -1.10
C ASP A 90 -3.68 27.48 -0.72
N PHE A 91 -4.39 28.31 -1.48
CA PHE A 91 -5.79 28.60 -1.25
C PHE A 91 -6.66 27.35 -1.35
N TYR A 92 -6.48 26.54 -2.41
CA TYR A 92 -7.22 25.30 -2.62
C TYR A 92 -7.00 24.33 -1.46
N MET A 93 -5.74 24.15 -1.05
CA MET A 93 -5.42 23.26 0.07
C MET A 93 -6.01 23.76 1.39
N ALA A 94 -5.87 25.05 1.69
CA ALA A 94 -6.31 25.64 2.95
C ALA A 94 -7.84 25.73 3.10
N ASN A 95 -8.57 25.97 2.01
CA ASN A 95 -10.02 26.23 2.07
C ASN A 95 -10.87 25.03 1.64
N ILE A 96 -10.33 24.08 0.88
CA ILE A 96 -11.10 22.97 0.32
C ILE A 96 -10.55 21.63 0.81
N VAL A 97 -9.25 21.37 0.60
CA VAL A 97 -8.67 20.04 0.91
C VAL A 97 -8.59 19.81 2.42
N PHE A 98 -7.84 20.62 3.15
CA PHE A 98 -7.61 20.38 4.57
C PHE A 98 -8.89 20.50 5.42
N PRO A 99 -9.80 21.47 5.21
CA PRO A 99 -11.05 21.51 5.98
C PRO A 99 -11.93 20.28 5.78
N LYS A 100 -11.86 19.65 4.60
CA LYS A 100 -12.62 18.44 4.30
C LYS A 100 -11.94 17.19 4.84
N GLU A 101 -10.65 17.03 4.57
CA GLU A 101 -9.91 15.77 4.74
C GLU A 101 -9.15 15.69 6.08
N MET A 102 -8.78 16.81 6.71
CA MET A 102 -8.04 16.87 7.98
C MET A 102 -8.98 17.03 9.19
N LYS A 103 -10.17 16.42 9.15
CA LYS A 103 -11.10 16.41 10.27
C LYS A 103 -10.64 15.40 11.31
N GLU A 104 -10.40 15.87 12.53
CA GLU A 104 -10.15 15.01 13.68
C GLU A 104 -11.45 14.85 14.48
N PHE A 105 -11.73 13.62 14.91
CA PHE A 105 -12.83 13.32 15.81
C PHE A 105 -12.28 13.18 17.24
N PRO A 106 -12.98 13.68 18.26
CA PRO A 106 -12.52 13.57 19.65
C PRO A 106 -12.41 12.12 20.10
N ASN A 107 -13.28 11.27 19.56
CA ASN A 107 -13.37 9.86 19.91
C ASN A 107 -13.46 8.98 18.67
N LYS A 108 -13.01 7.73 18.80
CA LYS A 108 -13.20 6.67 17.81
C LYS A 108 -13.83 5.43 18.42
N LEU A 109 -14.40 4.61 17.53
CA LEU A 109 -14.68 3.20 17.79
C LEU A 109 -13.65 2.38 17.02
N SER A 110 -12.89 1.55 17.72
CA SER A 110 -11.87 0.69 17.11
C SER A 110 -12.26 -0.78 17.23
N SER A 111 -11.77 -1.60 16.31
CA SER A 111 -11.82 -3.07 16.34
C SER A 111 -10.58 -3.63 15.66
N SER A 112 -10.19 -4.85 16.00
CA SER A 112 -8.95 -5.47 15.53
C SER A 112 -9.07 -7.00 15.45
N GLY A 113 -8.01 -7.67 15.00
CA GLY A 113 -7.95 -9.13 14.98
C GLY A 113 -8.18 -9.79 16.35
N TRP A 114 -7.93 -9.07 17.45
CA TRP A 114 -8.23 -9.54 18.81
C TRP A 114 -9.73 -9.78 19.05
N ASP A 115 -10.60 -8.99 18.43
CA ASP A 115 -12.05 -9.12 18.58
C ASP A 115 -12.58 -10.35 17.82
N ILE A 116 -11.99 -10.63 16.65
CA ILE A 116 -12.31 -11.85 15.88
C ILE A 116 -11.91 -13.09 16.68
N ALA A 117 -10.74 -13.03 17.31
CA ALA A 117 -10.15 -14.11 18.10
C ALA A 117 -10.70 -14.24 19.53
N GLN A 118 -11.69 -13.42 19.93
CA GLN A 118 -12.30 -13.54 21.24
C GLN A 118 -12.85 -14.96 21.46
N GLU A 119 -12.67 -15.46 22.69
CA GLU A 119 -13.24 -16.74 23.10
C GLU A 119 -14.78 -16.72 22.96
N LYS A 120 -15.31 -17.74 22.29
CA LYS A 120 -16.73 -17.89 21.97
C LYS A 120 -17.18 -19.29 22.38
N ALA A 121 -18.50 -19.51 22.35
CA ALA A 121 -19.09 -20.83 22.63
C ALA A 121 -18.54 -21.94 21.71
N HIS A 122 -18.19 -21.59 20.47
CA HIS A 122 -17.59 -22.51 19.50
C HIS A 122 -16.14 -22.14 19.21
N PRO A 123 -15.25 -23.13 18.97
CA PRO A 123 -13.85 -22.88 18.65
C PRO A 123 -13.69 -21.97 17.42
N THR A 124 -12.83 -20.96 17.53
CA THR A 124 -12.41 -20.16 16.39
C THR A 124 -11.17 -20.80 15.78
N THR A 125 -11.28 -21.24 14.53
CA THR A 125 -10.18 -21.87 13.77
C THR A 125 -10.01 -21.16 12.44
N GLY A 126 -8.81 -21.24 11.86
CA GLY A 126 -8.50 -20.62 10.58
C GLY A 126 -7.25 -21.23 9.97
N PHE A 127 -7.08 -21.01 8.67
CA PHE A 127 -5.90 -21.45 7.93
C PHE A 127 -5.01 -20.25 7.62
N SER A 128 -3.71 -20.41 7.85
CA SER A 128 -2.71 -19.44 7.42
C SER A 128 -1.86 -20.06 6.33
N GLY A 129 -1.69 -19.34 5.22
CA GLY A 129 -0.75 -19.73 4.16
C GLY A 129 0.72 -19.41 4.51
N THR A 130 0.96 -18.83 5.69
CA THR A 130 2.25 -18.28 6.14
C THR A 130 2.52 -18.59 7.61
N ASN A 131 3.78 -18.73 7.99
CA ASN A 131 4.18 -19.10 9.35
C ASN A 131 4.72 -17.90 10.14
N ASP A 132 5.29 -16.89 9.46
CA ASP A 132 6.00 -15.79 10.11
C ASP A 132 5.05 -14.87 10.90
N SER A 133 3.74 -14.88 10.61
CA SER A 133 2.73 -14.11 11.35
C SER A 133 2.39 -14.69 12.73
N ARG A 134 2.91 -15.87 13.11
CA ARG A 134 2.62 -16.51 14.41
C ARG A 134 2.94 -15.62 15.61
N TYR A 135 3.96 -14.78 15.47
CA TYR A 135 4.42 -13.87 16.51
C TYR A 135 3.45 -12.72 16.78
N ILE A 136 2.48 -12.48 15.90
CA ILE A 136 1.48 -11.40 16.05
C ILE A 136 0.05 -11.94 16.14
N LEU A 137 -0.13 -13.24 16.39
CA LEU A 137 -1.45 -13.81 16.68
C LEU A 137 -1.97 -13.31 18.04
N PRO A 138 -3.30 -13.06 18.17
CA PRO A 138 -3.94 -12.84 19.47
C PRO A 138 -3.68 -14.00 20.43
N LEU A 139 -3.66 -13.74 21.74
CA LEU A 139 -3.26 -14.73 22.75
C LEU A 139 -4.14 -16.00 22.79
N SER A 140 -5.41 -15.88 22.39
CA SER A 140 -6.36 -17.00 22.32
C SER A 140 -6.13 -17.92 21.10
N ILE A 141 -5.28 -17.52 20.15
CA ILE A 141 -5.00 -18.29 18.94
C ILE A 141 -3.61 -18.90 19.04
N ALA A 142 -3.59 -20.23 19.06
CA ALA A 142 -2.37 -21.01 18.91
C ALA A 142 -2.25 -21.53 17.47
N GLN A 143 -1.03 -21.53 16.94
CA GLN A 143 -0.76 -22.17 15.67
C GLN A 143 -0.70 -23.69 15.87
N CYS A 144 -1.49 -24.42 15.10
CA CYS A 144 -1.44 -25.88 15.03
C CYS A 144 -0.67 -26.27 13.76
N GLU A 145 0.53 -26.83 13.93
CA GLU A 145 1.30 -27.36 12.80
C GLU A 145 0.91 -28.82 12.55
N LEU A 146 0.27 -29.09 11.42
CA LEU A 146 -0.08 -30.45 11.00
C LEU A 146 1.17 -31.11 10.39
N LEU A 147 1.51 -32.32 10.85
CA LEU A 147 2.67 -33.08 10.35
C LEU A 147 2.74 -33.15 8.81
N PRO A 148 1.63 -33.40 8.07
CA PRO A 148 1.67 -33.44 6.60
C PRO A 148 2.03 -32.10 5.94
N GLN A 149 1.85 -30.98 6.64
CA GLN A 149 2.03 -29.62 6.12
C GLN A 149 3.39 -29.00 6.47
N LEU A 150 4.14 -29.59 7.42
CA LEU A 150 5.47 -29.13 7.83
C LEU A 150 6.43 -28.88 6.63
N PRO A 151 6.47 -29.73 5.59
CA PRO A 151 7.40 -29.53 4.49
C PRO A 151 7.05 -28.35 3.56
N THR A 152 5.86 -27.76 3.68
CA THR A 152 5.33 -26.80 2.68
C THR A 152 6.24 -25.58 2.52
N ASN A 153 6.71 -24.99 3.63
CA ASN A 153 7.62 -23.84 3.58
C ASN A 153 8.96 -24.20 2.94
N ALA A 154 9.53 -25.35 3.33
CA ALA A 154 10.78 -25.82 2.75
C ALA A 154 10.63 -26.15 1.26
N LYS A 155 9.47 -26.64 0.83
CA LYS A 155 9.17 -26.96 -0.57
C LYS A 155 9.21 -25.72 -1.46
N VAL A 156 8.61 -24.60 -1.01
CA VAL A 156 8.65 -23.35 -1.79
C VAL A 156 10.08 -22.85 -1.93
N LEU A 157 10.85 -22.82 -0.83
CA LEU A 157 12.26 -22.43 -0.86
C LEU A 157 13.08 -23.35 -1.77
N GLY A 158 12.83 -24.66 -1.71
CA GLY A 158 13.46 -25.65 -2.57
C GLY A 158 13.12 -25.48 -4.04
N CYS A 159 11.92 -25.00 -4.38
CA CYS A 159 11.58 -24.63 -5.77
C CYS A 159 12.28 -23.35 -6.21
N LEU A 160 12.42 -22.35 -5.33
CA LEU A 160 13.08 -21.08 -5.64
C LEU A 160 14.59 -21.23 -5.83
N LEU A 161 15.24 -22.11 -5.06
CA LEU A 161 16.68 -22.37 -5.14
C LEU A 161 17.11 -23.21 -6.36
N ARG A 162 16.18 -23.58 -7.24
CA ARG A 162 16.49 -24.34 -8.44
C ARG A 162 17.18 -23.49 -9.52
N PRO A 163 18.01 -24.11 -10.38
CA PRO A 163 18.84 -23.38 -11.34
C PRO A 163 18.05 -22.62 -12.42
N GLU A 164 16.79 -22.97 -12.69
CA GLU A 164 15.93 -22.23 -13.61
C GLU A 164 15.55 -20.82 -13.12
N ASN A 165 15.74 -20.53 -11.83
CA ASN A 165 15.45 -19.21 -11.27
C ASN A 165 16.73 -18.39 -11.15
N SER A 166 16.62 -17.10 -11.44
CA SER A 166 17.77 -16.21 -11.49
C SER A 166 17.47 -14.84 -10.90
N PHE A 167 18.51 -14.01 -10.83
CA PHE A 167 18.41 -12.60 -10.50
C PHE A 167 18.96 -11.79 -11.67
N VAL A 168 18.24 -10.74 -12.07
CA VAL A 168 18.66 -9.81 -13.13
C VAL A 168 19.08 -8.49 -12.50
N ASP A 169 20.29 -8.06 -12.83
CA ASP A 169 20.80 -6.76 -12.45
C ASP A 169 20.19 -5.68 -13.35
N ILE A 170 19.43 -4.76 -12.75
CA ILE A 170 18.77 -3.67 -13.47
C ILE A 170 19.73 -2.80 -14.29
N ARG A 171 21.02 -2.72 -13.91
CA ARG A 171 22.05 -1.98 -14.65
C ARG A 171 22.38 -2.58 -16.01
N GLN A 172 21.95 -3.81 -16.27
CA GLN A 172 22.07 -4.45 -17.58
C GLN A 172 20.94 -4.03 -18.54
N ILE A 173 19.90 -3.36 -18.03
CA ILE A 173 18.67 -3.02 -18.77
C ILE A 173 18.46 -1.52 -18.82
N SER A 174 18.76 -0.82 -17.73
CA SER A 174 18.60 0.62 -17.59
C SER A 174 19.95 1.27 -17.27
N ASP A 175 20.42 2.14 -18.16
CA ASP A 175 21.65 2.93 -17.97
C ASP A 175 21.61 3.79 -16.70
N THR A 176 20.40 4.20 -16.27
CA THR A 176 20.20 4.99 -15.06
C THR A 176 20.17 4.14 -13.78
N GLY A 177 20.03 2.81 -13.92
CA GLY A 177 19.85 1.90 -12.79
C GLY A 177 18.51 2.04 -12.05
N VAL A 178 17.59 2.85 -12.58
CA VAL A 178 16.23 3.00 -12.04
C VAL A 178 15.39 1.80 -12.47
N LEU A 179 14.64 1.25 -11.51
CA LEU A 179 13.65 0.20 -11.74
C LEU A 179 12.26 0.85 -11.78
N ASP A 180 11.75 1.04 -12.99
CA ASP A 180 10.42 1.58 -13.30
C ASP A 180 9.66 0.64 -14.27
N ALA A 181 8.43 0.98 -14.64
CA ALA A 181 7.59 0.23 -15.56
C ALA A 181 8.24 0.04 -16.94
N GLU A 182 8.95 1.05 -17.47
CA GLU A 182 9.67 0.92 -18.75
C GLU A 182 10.74 -0.16 -18.64
N SER A 183 11.60 -0.08 -17.64
CA SER A 183 12.68 -1.04 -17.42
C SER A 183 12.16 -2.47 -17.18
N LEU A 184 11.02 -2.62 -16.50
CA LEU A 184 10.37 -3.93 -16.31
C LEU A 184 9.82 -4.51 -17.61
N VAL A 185 9.20 -3.68 -18.46
CA VAL A 185 8.73 -4.11 -19.77
C VAL A 185 9.91 -4.46 -20.67
N GLN A 186 10.97 -3.65 -20.70
CA GLN A 186 12.19 -3.95 -21.45
C GLN A 186 12.82 -5.27 -20.97
N MET A 187 12.87 -5.51 -19.66
CA MET A 187 13.31 -6.78 -19.10
C MET A 187 12.47 -7.97 -19.56
N ALA A 188 11.14 -7.82 -19.57
CA ALA A 188 10.24 -8.87 -20.03
C ALA A 188 10.46 -9.21 -21.52
N LEU A 189 10.88 -8.23 -22.32
CA LEU A 189 11.15 -8.38 -23.76
C LEU A 189 12.57 -8.90 -24.05
N SER A 190 13.54 -8.67 -23.16
CA SER A 190 14.95 -9.03 -23.38
C SER A 190 15.32 -10.45 -22.93
N LEU A 191 14.51 -11.07 -22.06
CA LEU A 191 14.77 -12.41 -21.55
C LEU A 191 14.54 -13.47 -22.62
N GLU A 192 15.41 -14.49 -22.65
CA GLU A 192 15.35 -15.58 -23.65
C GLU A 192 14.05 -16.39 -23.58
N HIS A 193 13.52 -16.57 -22.37
CA HIS A 193 12.26 -17.26 -22.14
C HIS A 193 11.10 -16.26 -22.07
N PRO A 194 9.98 -16.51 -22.77
CA PRO A 194 8.83 -15.60 -22.76
C PRO A 194 8.31 -15.34 -21.35
N VAL A 195 8.44 -14.09 -20.89
CA VAL A 195 7.85 -13.65 -19.64
C VAL A 195 6.36 -13.44 -19.85
N ARG A 196 5.55 -14.17 -19.08
CA ARG A 196 4.08 -14.03 -19.10
C ARG A 196 3.53 -13.32 -17.88
N VAL A 197 4.33 -13.18 -16.83
CA VAL A 197 3.84 -12.64 -15.56
C VAL A 197 4.84 -11.63 -15.00
N ILE A 198 4.33 -10.51 -14.51
CA ILE A 198 5.08 -9.58 -13.68
C ILE A 198 4.35 -9.49 -12.34
N LEU A 199 5.07 -9.85 -11.27
CA LEU A 199 4.62 -9.76 -9.89
C LEU A 199 5.34 -8.59 -9.23
N ASP A 200 4.64 -7.46 -9.08
CA ASP A 200 5.17 -6.28 -8.41
C ASP A 200 5.02 -6.38 -6.88
N VAL A 201 5.82 -7.28 -6.29
CA VAL A 201 5.82 -7.54 -4.83
C VAL A 201 6.51 -6.41 -4.08
N GLY A 202 7.52 -5.81 -4.72
CA GLY A 202 8.32 -4.72 -4.19
C GLY A 202 7.66 -3.35 -4.29
N ALA A 203 6.48 -3.23 -4.90
CA ALA A 203 5.81 -1.95 -5.20
C ALA A 203 6.77 -0.98 -5.93
N GLN A 204 7.37 -1.46 -7.02
CA GLN A 204 8.33 -0.74 -7.84
C GLN A 204 7.65 0.01 -8.99
N VAL A 205 6.42 -0.36 -9.38
CA VAL A 205 5.63 0.39 -10.36
C VAL A 205 4.76 1.39 -9.60
N LEU A 206 5.20 2.65 -9.55
CA LEU A 206 4.53 3.73 -8.80
C LEU A 206 3.92 4.80 -9.70
N GLU A 207 4.45 4.90 -10.92
CA GLU A 207 4.19 5.95 -11.89
C GLU A 207 3.07 5.62 -12.88
N LEU A 208 2.68 4.33 -12.98
CA LEU A 208 1.59 3.87 -13.82
C LEU A 208 0.50 3.18 -12.98
N GLN A 209 -0.75 3.39 -13.38
CA GLN A 209 -1.84 2.51 -12.96
C GLN A 209 -1.65 1.12 -13.57
N ASN A 210 -2.22 0.09 -12.92
CA ASN A 210 -2.13 -1.29 -13.42
C ASN A 210 -2.59 -1.43 -14.88
N GLU A 211 -3.65 -0.73 -15.28
CA GLU A 211 -4.15 -0.72 -16.67
C GLU A 211 -3.12 -0.14 -17.64
N GLU A 212 -2.48 0.98 -17.28
CA GLU A 212 -1.49 1.65 -18.11
C GLU A 212 -0.23 0.78 -18.28
N MET A 213 0.19 0.11 -17.20
CA MET A 213 1.29 -0.85 -17.22
C MET A 213 1.01 -2.00 -18.19
N VAL A 214 -0.15 -2.65 -18.08
CA VAL A 214 -0.47 -3.76 -19.00
C VAL A 214 -0.74 -3.31 -20.43
N ARG A 215 -1.31 -2.12 -20.63
CA ARG A 215 -1.54 -1.55 -21.96
C ARG A 215 -0.21 -1.31 -22.67
N LYS A 216 0.76 -0.72 -21.96
CA LYS A 216 2.11 -0.49 -22.47
C LYS A 216 2.84 -1.81 -22.75
N TRP A 217 2.78 -2.76 -21.82
CA TRP A 217 3.41 -4.06 -21.99
C TRP A 217 2.81 -4.85 -23.16
N LEU A 218 1.47 -4.93 -23.22
CA LEU A 218 0.76 -5.61 -24.30
C LEU A 218 1.13 -5.00 -25.65
N PHE A 219 1.11 -3.67 -25.78
CA PHE A 219 1.45 -2.97 -27.02
C PHE A 219 2.83 -3.35 -27.59
N LEU A 220 3.83 -3.56 -26.72
CA LEU A 220 5.20 -3.86 -27.14
C LEU A 220 5.47 -5.36 -27.38
N VAL A 221 4.69 -6.24 -26.76
CA VAL A 221 4.83 -7.69 -26.95
C VAL A 221 4.28 -8.10 -28.34
N PRO A 222 4.91 -9.04 -29.06
CA PRO A 222 4.36 -9.56 -30.32
C PRO A 222 3.01 -10.27 -30.17
N ASP A 223 2.16 -10.21 -31.20
CA ASP A 223 0.85 -10.89 -31.23
C ASP A 223 0.96 -12.41 -31.10
N SER A 224 2.08 -13.00 -31.51
CA SER A 224 2.38 -14.43 -31.34
C SER A 224 2.58 -14.82 -29.87
N THR A 225 2.94 -13.87 -29.01
CA THR A 225 3.25 -14.09 -27.61
C THR A 225 2.02 -13.85 -26.73
N ALA A 226 1.28 -12.77 -26.99
CA ALA A 226 0.10 -12.40 -26.21
C ALA A 226 -0.94 -11.62 -27.01
N GLN A 227 -2.22 -11.89 -26.74
CA GLN A 227 -3.40 -11.27 -27.35
C GLN A 227 -4.21 -10.46 -26.34
N ALA A 228 -3.98 -10.67 -25.04
CA ALA A 228 -4.63 -9.93 -23.98
C ALA A 228 -3.75 -9.80 -22.75
N ALA A 229 -4.10 -8.88 -21.87
CA ALA A 229 -3.41 -8.66 -20.62
C ALA A 229 -4.37 -8.65 -19.43
N ILE A 230 -4.00 -9.34 -18.35
CA ILE A 230 -4.80 -9.46 -17.14
C ILE A 230 -4.21 -8.55 -16.06
N PHE A 231 -5.08 -7.78 -15.43
CA PHE A 231 -4.71 -6.84 -14.38
C PHE A 231 -5.90 -6.63 -13.43
N PHE A 232 -5.66 -5.91 -12.35
CA PHE A 232 -6.72 -5.42 -11.47
C PHE A 232 -6.96 -3.94 -11.72
N ASP A 233 -8.22 -3.56 -11.90
CA ASP A 233 -8.60 -2.17 -12.10
C ASP A 233 -8.57 -1.35 -10.80
N ARG A 234 -8.98 -0.08 -10.88
CA ARG A 234 -9.06 0.84 -9.74
C ARG A 234 -10.12 0.45 -8.69
N HIS A 235 -11.08 -0.41 -9.06
CA HIS A 235 -12.12 -0.95 -8.18
C HIS A 235 -11.70 -2.29 -7.56
N ASN A 236 -10.45 -2.72 -7.80
CA ASN A 236 -9.90 -3.99 -7.35
C ASN A 236 -10.67 -5.19 -7.92
N GLU A 237 -11.19 -5.05 -9.14
CA GLU A 237 -11.78 -6.13 -9.93
C GLU A 237 -10.76 -6.66 -10.94
N LEU A 238 -10.75 -7.97 -11.14
CA LEU A 238 -9.84 -8.62 -12.09
C LEU A 238 -10.39 -8.45 -13.51
N CYS A 239 -9.63 -7.78 -14.36
CA CYS A 239 -10.02 -7.38 -15.71
C CYS A 239 -9.05 -7.93 -16.77
N VAL A 240 -9.52 -7.95 -18.01
CA VAL A 240 -8.77 -8.30 -19.21
C VAL A 240 -8.77 -7.10 -20.15
N LEU A 241 -7.60 -6.70 -20.62
CA LEU A 241 -7.39 -5.74 -21.70
C LEU A 241 -7.02 -6.49 -22.98
N SER A 242 -7.83 -6.33 -24.02
CA SER A 242 -7.59 -6.89 -25.35
C SER A 242 -6.78 -5.93 -26.23
N ARG A 243 -6.20 -6.44 -27.32
CA ARG A 243 -5.41 -5.66 -28.30
C ARG A 243 -6.18 -4.51 -28.97
N ASP A 244 -7.50 -4.66 -29.12
CA ASP A 244 -8.41 -3.63 -29.64
C ASP A 244 -8.67 -2.49 -28.65
N GLY A 245 -8.13 -2.59 -27.43
CA GLY A 245 -8.30 -1.61 -26.36
C GLY A 245 -9.50 -1.87 -25.46
N THR A 246 -10.30 -2.92 -25.73
CA THR A 246 -11.47 -3.29 -24.93
C THR A 246 -11.04 -3.80 -23.56
N VAL A 247 -11.68 -3.28 -22.50
CA VAL A 247 -11.52 -3.74 -21.13
C VAL A 247 -12.81 -4.41 -20.65
N GLU A 248 -12.70 -5.63 -20.14
CA GLU A 248 -13.83 -6.41 -19.61
C GLU A 248 -13.44 -7.19 -18.35
N LEU A 249 -14.43 -7.66 -17.58
CA LEU A 249 -14.17 -8.50 -16.41
C LEU A 249 -13.59 -9.85 -16.83
N PHE A 250 -12.59 -10.33 -16.07
CA PHE A 250 -11.89 -11.59 -16.38
C PHE A 250 -12.85 -12.77 -16.44
N LEU A 251 -13.81 -12.87 -15.50
CA LEU A 251 -14.73 -14.00 -15.41
C LEU A 251 -15.66 -14.12 -16.63
N THR A 252 -15.95 -13.02 -17.32
CA THR A 252 -16.81 -13.00 -18.52
C THR A 252 -16.02 -13.07 -19.82
N SER A 253 -14.72 -12.80 -19.76
CA SER A 253 -13.84 -12.77 -20.93
C SER A 253 -13.57 -14.17 -21.49
N PRO A 254 -13.55 -14.36 -22.82
CA PRO A 254 -13.09 -15.61 -23.43
C PRO A 254 -11.64 -15.96 -23.05
N PHE A 255 -10.83 -14.95 -22.68
CA PHE A 255 -9.43 -15.12 -22.27
C PHE A 255 -9.26 -15.87 -20.96
N ALA A 256 -10.31 -15.99 -20.11
CA ALA A 256 -10.27 -16.84 -18.92
C ALA A 256 -9.98 -18.32 -19.24
N LYS A 257 -10.28 -18.76 -20.47
CA LYS A 257 -9.99 -20.11 -20.97
C LYS A 257 -8.76 -20.17 -21.89
N GLN A 258 -8.12 -19.03 -22.18
CA GLN A 258 -7.00 -18.89 -23.11
C GLN A 258 -5.82 -18.19 -22.41
N MET A 259 -5.46 -18.68 -21.22
CA MET A 259 -4.38 -18.13 -20.40
C MET A 259 -3.00 -18.20 -21.11
N ASP A 260 -2.85 -19.11 -22.07
CA ASP A 260 -1.71 -19.23 -22.98
C ASP A 260 -1.54 -18.05 -23.94
N LYS A 261 -2.57 -17.22 -24.10
CA LYS A 261 -2.53 -15.99 -24.91
C LYS A 261 -2.48 -14.73 -24.06
N CYS A 262 -2.34 -14.85 -22.74
CA CYS A 262 -2.39 -13.74 -21.83
C CYS A 262 -1.01 -13.42 -21.23
N ILE A 263 -0.77 -12.12 -20.99
CA ILE A 263 0.22 -11.64 -20.03
C ILE A 263 -0.50 -11.17 -18.76
N VAL A 264 0.18 -11.18 -17.62
CA VAL A 264 -0.44 -10.90 -16.32
C VAL A 264 0.44 -9.95 -15.51
N PHE A 265 -0.13 -8.84 -15.07
CA PHE A 265 0.51 -7.94 -14.11
C PHE A 265 -0.26 -7.94 -12.79
N LEU A 266 0.42 -8.25 -11.69
CA LEU A 266 -0.16 -8.22 -10.34
C LEU A 266 0.75 -7.40 -9.41
N GLY A 267 0.21 -6.34 -8.81
CA GLY A 267 0.93 -5.51 -7.84
C GLY A 267 0.26 -5.42 -6.47
N GLY A 268 1.04 -5.09 -5.44
CA GLY A 268 0.52 -4.65 -4.14
C GLY A 268 -0.38 -5.66 -3.42
N ALA A 269 -1.61 -5.24 -3.07
CA ALA A 269 -2.60 -6.05 -2.35
C ALA A 269 -3.16 -7.19 -3.22
N ASN A 270 -3.03 -7.10 -4.53
CA ASN A 270 -3.68 -7.94 -5.53
C ASN A 270 -2.94 -9.28 -5.72
N LEU A 271 -1.80 -9.41 -5.04
CA LEU A 271 -1.03 -10.64 -4.86
C LEU A 271 -1.63 -11.57 -3.79
N ILE A 272 -2.72 -11.17 -3.12
CA ILE A 272 -3.41 -11.96 -2.11
C ILE A 272 -4.74 -12.47 -2.69
N GLY A 273 -5.00 -13.77 -2.55
CA GLY A 273 -6.30 -14.38 -2.90
C GLY A 273 -6.53 -14.72 -4.38
N THR A 274 -5.82 -14.09 -5.32
CA THR A 274 -6.00 -14.34 -6.76
C THR A 274 -5.51 -15.73 -7.19
N HIS A 275 -6.30 -16.42 -8.00
CA HIS A 275 -5.98 -17.71 -8.62
C HIS A 275 -6.10 -17.59 -10.14
N LEU A 276 -4.99 -17.82 -10.85
CA LEU A 276 -4.92 -17.82 -12.31
C LEU A 276 -4.27 -19.12 -12.78
N ASP A 277 -4.91 -19.78 -13.74
CA ASP A 277 -4.41 -21.02 -14.34
C ASP A 277 -3.35 -20.71 -15.40
N LEU A 278 -2.18 -20.30 -14.93
CA LEU A 278 -1.05 -19.91 -15.78
C LEU A 278 -0.46 -21.12 -16.54
N PRO A 279 0.00 -20.93 -17.80
CA PRO A 279 0.67 -21.97 -18.59
C PRO A 279 1.87 -22.60 -17.88
N GLU A 280 2.16 -23.87 -18.18
CA GLU A 280 3.22 -24.64 -17.48
C GLU A 280 4.62 -24.08 -17.72
N ASP A 281 4.85 -23.42 -18.85
CA ASP A 281 6.12 -22.83 -19.29
C ASP A 281 6.25 -21.34 -18.92
N SER A 282 5.34 -20.82 -18.08
CA SER A 282 5.33 -19.40 -17.73
C SER A 282 6.53 -19.01 -16.87
N MET A 283 7.27 -18.00 -17.32
CA MET A 283 8.24 -17.28 -16.50
C MET A 283 7.61 -16.02 -15.91
N ALA A 284 7.91 -15.74 -14.63
CA ALA A 284 7.51 -14.50 -13.98
C ALA A 284 8.71 -13.62 -13.58
N ILE A 285 8.61 -12.32 -13.84
CA ILE A 285 9.47 -11.33 -13.18
C ILE A 285 8.87 -11.02 -11.81
N VAL A 286 9.69 -11.03 -10.77
CA VAL A 286 9.29 -10.74 -9.39
C VAL A 286 10.11 -9.57 -8.88
N THR A 287 9.45 -8.45 -8.63
CA THR A 287 10.12 -7.24 -8.14
C THR A 287 10.41 -7.34 -6.64
N LEU A 288 11.58 -6.85 -6.23
CA LEU A 288 12.03 -6.78 -4.85
C LEU A 288 12.02 -5.31 -4.40
N GLY A 289 11.44 -5.07 -3.23
CA GLY A 289 11.32 -3.73 -2.64
C GLY A 289 11.81 -3.68 -1.19
N PRO A 290 12.13 -2.49 -0.65
CA PRO A 290 12.71 -2.35 0.67
C PRO A 290 11.92 -3.07 1.78
N GLY A 291 12.60 -3.90 2.57
CA GLY A 291 12.00 -4.59 3.71
C GLY A 291 11.07 -5.75 3.33
N LEU A 292 11.15 -6.25 2.10
CA LEU A 292 10.40 -7.44 1.69
C LEU A 292 10.78 -8.64 2.57
N THR A 293 9.77 -9.30 3.12
CA THR A 293 9.92 -10.47 4.01
C THR A 293 9.79 -11.77 3.25
N LYS A 294 10.36 -12.85 3.81
CA LYS A 294 10.29 -14.21 3.26
C LYS A 294 8.85 -14.59 2.87
N ASP A 295 7.91 -14.45 3.79
CA ASP A 295 6.53 -14.92 3.58
C ASP A 295 5.80 -14.16 2.48
N ARG A 296 6.02 -12.84 2.33
CA ARG A 296 5.42 -12.07 1.23
C ARG A 296 6.00 -12.49 -0.12
N LEU A 297 7.32 -12.67 -0.19
CA LEU A 297 7.99 -13.16 -1.40
C LEU A 297 7.46 -14.55 -1.79
N MET A 298 7.43 -15.48 -0.83
CA MET A 298 6.96 -16.85 -1.05
C MET A 298 5.50 -16.88 -1.49
N GLN A 299 4.61 -16.14 -0.83
CA GLN A 299 3.20 -16.07 -1.21
C GLN A 299 2.99 -15.55 -2.64
N ALA A 300 3.77 -14.55 -3.05
CA ALA A 300 3.73 -14.04 -4.42
C ALA A 300 4.24 -15.08 -5.42
N CYS A 301 5.40 -15.69 -5.17
CA CYS A 301 5.94 -16.73 -6.06
C CYS A 301 5.01 -17.95 -6.17
N TRP A 302 4.32 -18.31 -5.08
CA TRP A 302 3.39 -19.44 -5.06
C TRP A 302 2.07 -19.20 -5.82
N ARG A 303 1.91 -18.02 -6.44
CA ARG A 303 0.88 -17.78 -7.48
C ARG A 303 1.16 -18.57 -8.75
N LEU A 304 2.44 -18.85 -9.02
CA LEU A 304 2.87 -19.86 -9.98
C LEU A 304 2.65 -21.25 -9.37
N ARG A 305 1.44 -21.80 -9.53
CA ARG A 305 1.06 -23.10 -8.94
C ARG A 305 1.91 -24.28 -9.44
N LYS A 306 2.60 -24.11 -10.56
CA LYS A 306 3.54 -25.07 -11.16
C LYS A 306 5.00 -24.60 -11.05
N LEU A 307 5.32 -23.74 -10.07
CA LEU A 307 6.70 -23.33 -9.77
C LEU A 307 7.60 -24.54 -9.47
N GLY A 308 8.71 -24.67 -10.20
CA GLY A 308 9.56 -25.87 -10.18
C GLY A 308 8.92 -27.08 -10.87
N LYS A 309 7.92 -26.87 -11.73
CA LYS A 309 7.30 -27.87 -12.60
C LYS A 309 7.00 -27.23 -13.97
N GLY A 310 8.02 -26.63 -14.56
CA GLY A 310 7.95 -25.84 -15.79
C GLY A 310 7.97 -24.32 -15.53
N GLN A 311 7.22 -23.85 -14.52
CA GLN A 311 7.20 -22.41 -14.21
C GLN A 311 8.44 -22.01 -13.40
N SER A 312 8.96 -20.83 -13.70
CA SER A 312 10.17 -20.25 -13.12
C SER A 312 10.00 -18.78 -12.78
N VAL A 313 10.93 -18.23 -11.99
CA VAL A 313 10.95 -16.82 -11.61
C VAL A 313 12.31 -16.19 -11.90
N VAL A 314 12.26 -14.91 -12.23
CA VAL A 314 13.41 -14.03 -12.31
C VAL A 314 13.20 -12.87 -11.35
N PHE A 315 14.13 -12.70 -10.41
CA PHE A 315 14.08 -11.60 -9.46
C PHE A 315 14.76 -10.35 -10.01
N CYS A 316 14.22 -9.19 -9.69
CA CYS A 316 14.88 -7.92 -9.94
C CYS A 316 14.60 -6.93 -8.81
N GLY A 317 15.49 -5.96 -8.62
CA GLY A 317 15.32 -4.92 -7.62
C GLY A 317 16.14 -3.69 -7.97
N SER A 318 15.74 -2.54 -7.43
CA SER A 318 16.50 -1.29 -7.56
C SER A 318 17.93 -1.43 -7.03
N VAL A 319 18.83 -0.54 -7.44
CA VAL A 319 20.23 -0.55 -6.98
C VAL A 319 20.34 -0.49 -5.45
N GLU A 320 19.42 0.22 -4.78
CA GLU A 320 19.37 0.25 -3.31
C GLU A 320 19.06 -1.13 -2.71
N VAL A 321 18.08 -1.85 -3.29
CA VAL A 321 17.71 -3.19 -2.84
C VAL A 321 18.84 -4.17 -3.09
N GLN A 322 19.47 -4.11 -4.26
CA GLN A 322 20.65 -4.92 -4.60
C GLN A 322 21.78 -4.74 -3.58
N ARG A 323 22.10 -3.48 -3.24
CA ARG A 323 23.11 -3.18 -2.21
C ARG A 323 22.76 -3.82 -0.87
N LYS A 324 21.50 -3.72 -0.42
CA LYS A 324 21.04 -4.34 0.84
C LYS A 324 21.12 -5.87 0.81
N ILE A 325 20.85 -6.50 -0.33
CA ILE A 325 20.98 -7.95 -0.51
C ILE A 325 22.44 -8.38 -0.37
N LEU A 326 23.37 -7.66 -1.02
CA LEU A 326 24.80 -7.92 -0.95
C LEU A 326 25.34 -7.72 0.49
N GLU A 327 24.96 -6.62 1.14
CA GLU A 327 25.30 -6.33 2.54
C GLU A 327 24.84 -7.44 3.49
N SER A 328 23.58 -7.89 3.37
CA SER A 328 23.04 -8.99 4.18
C SER A 328 23.73 -10.33 3.89
N SER A 329 24.29 -10.47 2.70
CA SER A 329 24.97 -11.69 2.28
C SER A 329 26.44 -11.71 2.68
N GLY A 330 27.01 -10.55 3.06
CA GLY A 330 28.43 -10.38 3.37
C GLY A 330 29.31 -10.35 2.11
N LYS A 331 28.71 -10.11 0.94
CA LYS A 331 29.42 -10.03 -0.35
C LYS A 331 29.84 -8.58 -0.59
N ILE A 332 31.13 -8.33 -0.79
CA ILE A 332 31.67 -7.00 -1.17
C ILE A 332 31.75 -6.96 -2.71
N GLY A 333 30.64 -6.61 -3.34
CA GLY A 333 30.50 -6.72 -4.80
C GLY A 333 30.32 -8.17 -5.27
N GLY A 334 29.89 -8.34 -6.52
CA GLY A 334 29.62 -9.65 -7.13
C GLY A 334 28.18 -9.82 -7.63
N THR A 335 27.92 -10.95 -8.28
CA THR A 335 26.60 -11.32 -8.78
C THR A 335 25.69 -11.76 -7.64
N ILE A 336 24.46 -11.26 -7.64
CA ILE A 336 23.41 -11.69 -6.72
C ILE A 336 22.85 -13.02 -7.23
N ASP A 337 22.77 -14.00 -6.34
CA ASP A 337 22.06 -15.26 -6.60
C ASP A 337 20.72 -15.30 -5.86
N VAL A 338 19.89 -16.29 -6.17
CA VAL A 338 18.58 -16.45 -5.51
C VAL A 338 18.75 -16.73 -4.01
N ALA A 339 19.83 -17.38 -3.58
CA ALA A 339 20.08 -17.66 -2.18
C ALA A 339 20.34 -16.38 -1.37
N ASP A 340 21.04 -15.40 -1.95
CA ASP A 340 21.25 -14.07 -1.36
C ASP A 340 19.90 -13.35 -1.15
N VAL A 341 19.03 -13.37 -2.17
CA VAL A 341 17.68 -12.78 -2.10
C VAL A 341 16.90 -13.39 -0.95
N LEU A 342 16.89 -14.72 -0.83
CA LEU A 342 16.18 -15.43 0.22
C LEU A 342 16.77 -15.14 1.60
N LYS A 343 18.11 -15.13 1.73
CA LYS A 343 18.80 -14.78 2.98
C LYS A 343 18.42 -13.38 3.44
N TRP A 344 18.41 -12.40 2.53
CA TRP A 344 17.99 -11.03 2.82
C TRP A 344 16.50 -10.94 3.23
N CYS A 345 15.60 -11.62 2.52
CA CYS A 345 14.18 -11.65 2.88
C CYS A 345 13.91 -12.32 4.24
N ILE A 346 14.68 -13.35 4.59
CA ILE A 346 14.64 -14.00 5.91
C ILE A 346 15.14 -13.04 6.99
N ALA A 347 16.25 -12.36 6.75
CA ALA A 347 16.82 -11.37 7.67
C ALA A 347 15.82 -10.22 7.95
N ASN A 348 15.01 -9.85 6.95
CA ASN A 348 13.96 -8.83 7.10
C ASN A 348 12.74 -9.29 7.92
N THR A 349 12.43 -10.59 7.96
CA THR A 349 11.24 -11.12 8.66
C THR A 349 11.23 -10.75 10.14
N GLY A 350 12.36 -10.93 10.84
CA GLY A 350 12.46 -10.66 12.29
C GLY A 350 12.21 -9.19 12.66
N PRO A 351 12.96 -8.24 12.09
CA PRO A 351 12.73 -6.80 12.29
C PRO A 351 11.30 -6.38 11.91
N GLN A 352 10.75 -6.92 10.82
CA GLN A 352 9.38 -6.62 10.43
C GLN A 352 8.35 -7.13 11.44
N ALA A 353 8.53 -8.34 11.99
CA ALA A 353 7.67 -8.86 13.05
C ALA A 353 7.75 -7.97 14.31
N ARG A 354 8.94 -7.55 14.72
CA ARG A 354 9.15 -6.65 15.86
C ARG A 354 8.44 -5.31 15.67
N LYS A 355 8.49 -4.72 14.47
CA LYS A 355 7.77 -3.47 14.14
C LYS A 355 6.26 -3.57 14.32
N CYS A 356 5.69 -4.78 14.25
CA CYS A 356 4.25 -5.00 14.43
C CYS A 356 3.84 -5.18 15.91
N ILE A 357 4.78 -5.48 16.80
CA ILE A 357 4.50 -5.78 18.22
C ILE A 357 3.85 -4.61 18.98
N PRO A 358 4.31 -3.35 18.86
CA PRO A 358 3.69 -2.24 19.57
C PRO A 358 2.20 -2.04 19.23
N LEU A 359 1.88 -2.14 17.94
CA LEU A 359 0.49 -2.05 17.47
C LEU A 359 -0.34 -3.24 17.97
N TRP A 360 0.21 -4.46 17.87
CA TRP A 360 -0.43 -5.67 18.38
C TRP A 360 -0.75 -5.57 19.87
N ALA A 361 0.20 -5.08 20.68
CA ALA A 361 0.04 -4.90 22.12
C ALA A 361 -1.02 -3.83 22.44
N THR A 362 -0.94 -2.68 21.76
CA THR A 362 -1.92 -1.59 21.89
C THR A 362 -3.34 -2.09 21.58
N GLN A 363 -3.52 -2.84 20.49
CA GLN A 363 -4.79 -3.44 20.12
C GLN A 363 -5.26 -4.47 21.16
N GLY A 364 -4.36 -5.27 21.71
CA GLY A 364 -4.66 -6.25 22.75
C GLY A 364 -5.17 -5.62 24.03
N VAL A 365 -4.49 -4.57 24.52
CA VAL A 365 -4.91 -3.81 25.71
C VAL A 365 -6.27 -3.14 25.47
N ARG A 366 -6.48 -2.52 24.30
CA ARG A 366 -7.77 -1.94 23.91
C ARG A 366 -8.90 -2.97 23.92
N HIS A 367 -8.64 -4.18 23.41
CA HIS A 367 -9.59 -5.28 23.45
C HIS A 367 -9.93 -5.68 24.91
N GLN A 368 -8.95 -5.77 25.81
CA GLN A 368 -9.21 -6.05 27.23
C GLN A 368 -10.12 -5.00 27.88
N ARG A 369 -9.86 -3.72 27.59
CA ARG A 369 -10.68 -2.59 28.10
C ARG A 369 -12.12 -2.70 27.63
N ARG A 370 -12.34 -2.90 26.33
CA ARG A 370 -13.69 -3.06 25.76
C ARG A 370 -14.42 -4.27 26.32
N HIS A 371 -13.71 -5.36 26.59
CA HIS A 371 -14.29 -6.56 27.19
C HIS A 371 -14.81 -6.32 28.63
N VAL A 372 -14.06 -5.58 29.47
CA VAL A 372 -14.51 -5.22 30.82
C VAL A 372 -15.73 -4.30 30.77
N VAL A 373 -15.66 -3.26 29.95
CA VAL A 373 -16.78 -2.31 29.78
C VAL A 373 -18.04 -3.02 29.28
N SER A 374 -17.92 -3.91 28.30
CA SER A 374 -19.08 -4.61 27.73
C SER A 374 -19.77 -5.57 28.72
N ARG A 375 -19.03 -6.16 29.67
CA ARG A 375 -19.59 -7.02 30.72
C ARG A 375 -20.31 -6.23 31.81
N ASN A 376 -19.83 -5.03 32.14
CA ASN A 376 -20.37 -4.23 33.24
C ASN A 376 -21.65 -3.47 32.89
N VAL A 377 -21.99 -3.34 31.59
CA VAL A 377 -23.22 -2.66 31.16
C VAL A 377 -24.33 -3.68 30.93
N GLU A 378 -24.86 -4.29 31.97
CA GLU A 378 -26.12 -5.05 31.90
C GLU A 378 -27.32 -4.07 31.94
N GLY A 379 -28.25 -4.19 30.98
CA GLY A 379 -29.54 -3.48 31.02
C GLY A 379 -29.61 -2.02 30.52
N GLY A 380 -28.51 -1.38 30.12
CA GLY A 380 -28.51 0.01 29.62
C GLY A 380 -28.95 0.18 28.16
N PHE A 381 -29.56 1.34 27.83
CA PHE A 381 -29.88 1.76 26.46
C PHE A 381 -28.63 1.66 25.54
N ARG A 382 -28.84 1.30 24.26
CA ARG A 382 -27.76 1.09 23.26
C ARG A 382 -26.72 2.21 23.22
N GLU A 383 -27.13 3.46 23.46
CA GLU A 383 -26.29 4.64 23.43
C GLU A 383 -25.28 4.72 24.59
N GLN A 384 -25.69 4.34 25.81
CA GLN A 384 -24.80 4.30 26.99
C GLN A 384 -23.72 3.20 26.87
N ARG A 385 -24.03 2.11 26.16
CA ARG A 385 -23.04 1.09 25.78
C ARG A 385 -22.08 1.58 24.72
N ALA A 386 -22.56 2.35 23.74
CA ALA A 386 -21.72 2.88 22.67
C ALA A 386 -20.74 3.93 23.20
N THR A 387 -21.18 4.81 24.10
CA THR A 387 -20.32 5.85 24.69
C THR A 387 -19.24 5.30 25.62
N SER A 388 -19.50 4.18 26.30
CA SER A 388 -18.53 3.59 27.23
C SER A 388 -17.36 2.87 26.53
N ILE A 389 -17.53 2.47 25.26
CA ILE A 389 -16.48 1.82 24.45
C ILE A 389 -15.70 2.81 23.57
N LEU A 390 -16.04 4.10 23.61
CA LEU A 390 -15.31 5.14 22.88
C LEU A 390 -13.89 5.27 23.39
N GLU A 391 -12.96 5.44 22.46
CA GLU A 391 -11.55 5.74 22.73
C GLU A 391 -11.25 7.18 22.36
N VAL A 392 -10.49 7.90 23.20
CA VAL A 392 -10.00 9.23 22.85
C VAL A 392 -9.04 9.10 21.66
N GLU A 393 -9.37 9.79 20.57
CA GLU A 393 -8.58 9.79 19.34
C GLU A 393 -7.80 11.09 19.18
N ALA A 394 -8.44 12.22 19.50
CA ALA A 394 -7.84 13.53 19.34
C ALA A 394 -6.67 13.73 20.32
N LEU A 395 -5.58 14.27 19.78
CA LEU A 395 -4.40 14.63 20.56
C LEU A 395 -4.20 16.15 20.51
N SER A 396 -4.01 16.76 21.68
CA SER A 396 -3.60 18.16 21.71
C SER A 396 -2.19 18.34 21.14
N LEU A 397 -1.85 19.56 20.70
CA LEU A 397 -0.50 19.87 20.22
C LEU A 397 0.57 19.56 21.28
N GLN A 398 0.28 19.83 22.56
CA GLN A 398 1.19 19.48 23.66
C GLN A 398 1.36 17.96 23.81
N GLN A 399 0.29 17.17 23.63
CA GLN A 399 0.37 15.72 23.70
C GLN A 399 1.12 15.11 22.51
N ARG A 400 1.04 15.73 21.33
CA ARG A 400 1.66 15.22 20.11
C ARG A 400 3.11 15.69 19.94
N TYR A 401 3.43 16.93 20.30
CA TYR A 401 4.74 17.56 20.04
C TYR A 401 5.47 18.06 21.29
N GLY A 402 4.82 18.04 22.46
CA GLY A 402 5.46 18.41 23.72
C GLY A 402 6.45 17.35 24.20
N SER A 403 7.26 17.69 25.20
CA SER A 403 8.25 16.80 25.83
C SER A 403 7.65 15.51 26.41
N GLU A 404 6.34 15.51 26.71
CA GLU A 404 5.59 14.34 27.18
C GLU A 404 5.17 13.38 26.05
N GLY A 405 5.10 13.85 24.80
CA GLY A 405 4.67 13.05 23.64
C GLY A 405 5.63 11.92 23.29
N ALA A 406 6.94 12.18 23.38
CA ALA A 406 7.99 11.18 23.18
C ALA A 406 7.95 10.05 24.23
N GLN A 407 7.50 10.38 25.45
CA GLN A 407 7.30 9.38 26.50
C GLN A 407 6.02 8.56 26.27
N ARG A 408 5.04 9.06 25.49
CA ARG A 408 3.71 8.45 25.39
C ARG A 408 3.66 7.23 24.48
N GLU A 409 4.40 7.21 23.38
CA GLU A 409 4.49 6.01 22.52
C GLU A 409 5.15 4.82 23.25
N GLU A 410 6.16 5.10 24.07
CA GLU A 410 6.74 4.13 25.02
C GLU A 410 5.79 3.85 26.21
N GLN A 411 5.03 4.83 26.70
CA GLN A 411 4.06 4.64 27.79
C GLN A 411 2.78 3.94 27.36
N ILE A 412 2.36 3.91 26.09
CA ILE A 412 1.19 3.10 25.68
C ILE A 412 1.45 1.60 25.93
N LEU A 413 2.72 1.17 25.86
CA LEU A 413 3.18 -0.17 26.24
C LEU A 413 3.23 -0.39 27.77
N LEU A 414 3.33 0.67 28.59
CA LEU A 414 3.59 0.58 30.04
C LEU A 414 2.45 1.10 30.96
N GLN A 415 1.79 2.21 30.62
CA GLN A 415 0.87 2.96 31.50
C GLN A 415 -0.62 2.70 31.32
N ASN A 416 -1.08 1.91 30.36
CA ASN A 416 -2.49 1.49 30.31
C ASN A 416 -2.87 0.48 31.43
N THR A 417 -2.06 0.34 32.47
CA THR A 417 -2.20 -0.68 33.52
C THR A 417 -2.56 -0.11 34.89
N MET A 418 -2.69 1.22 35.01
CA MET A 418 -3.16 1.88 36.25
C MET A 418 -4.55 2.51 36.11
N GLU A 419 -5.25 2.28 35.01
CA GLU A 419 -6.66 2.60 34.95
C GLU A 419 -7.44 1.57 35.78
N LYS A 420 -8.30 2.04 36.70
CA LYS A 420 -9.31 1.24 37.41
C LYS A 420 -10.27 0.47 36.47
N SER A 421 -10.14 0.62 35.15
CA SER A 421 -10.98 0.07 34.08
C SER A 421 -10.64 -1.36 33.66
N LEU A 422 -9.52 -1.95 34.12
CA LEU A 422 -9.03 -3.27 33.69
C LEU A 422 -9.04 -4.35 34.79
N VAL A 423 -9.75 -4.12 35.89
CA VAL A 423 -9.88 -5.07 37.01
C VAL A 423 -10.32 -6.45 36.49
N GLY A 424 -9.57 -7.49 36.83
CA GLY A 424 -9.84 -8.87 36.41
C GLY A 424 -9.22 -9.29 35.07
N ARG A 425 -8.35 -8.47 34.46
CA ARG A 425 -7.59 -8.80 33.24
C ARG A 425 -6.07 -8.86 33.44
N ASP A 426 -5.60 -8.94 34.68
CA ASP A 426 -4.16 -8.88 35.01
C ASP A 426 -3.33 -9.94 34.30
N LYS A 427 -3.86 -11.17 34.19
CA LYS A 427 -3.21 -12.26 33.46
C LYS A 427 -3.01 -11.91 31.98
N GLN A 428 -4.06 -11.44 31.29
CA GLN A 428 -3.97 -11.09 29.87
C GLN A 428 -3.00 -9.94 29.64
N LEU A 429 -2.95 -8.96 30.55
CA LEU A 429 -1.98 -7.87 30.47
C LEU A 429 -0.55 -8.35 30.71
N ALA A 430 -0.34 -9.26 31.66
CA ALA A 430 0.96 -9.89 31.89
C ALA A 430 1.41 -10.71 30.66
N ASP A 431 0.50 -11.47 30.04
CA ASP A 431 0.79 -12.25 28.82
C ASP A 431 1.12 -11.34 27.62
N ILE A 432 0.41 -10.20 27.46
CA ILE A 432 0.74 -9.20 26.44
C ILE A 432 2.16 -8.66 26.66
N ARG A 433 2.50 -8.29 27.90
CA ARG A 433 3.83 -7.77 28.26
C ARG A 433 4.93 -8.80 28.08
N ALA A 434 4.69 -10.06 28.45
CA ALA A 434 5.67 -11.13 28.31
C ALA A 434 6.01 -11.42 26.83
N LYS A 435 5.09 -11.11 25.91
CA LYS A 435 5.29 -11.27 24.47
C LYS A 435 5.95 -10.06 23.80
N CYS A 436 5.87 -8.87 24.42
CA CYS A 436 6.59 -7.68 23.99
C CYS A 436 8.06 -7.78 24.38
#